data_AF-A0A840YY18-F1
#
_entry.id   AF-A0A840YY18-F1
#
_cell.length_a   1.000
_cell.length_b   1.000
_cell.length_c   1.000
_cell.angle_alpha   90.00
_cell.angle_beta   90.00
_cell.angle_gamma   90.00
#
_symmetry.space_group_name_H-M   'P 1'
#
loop_
_entity.id
_entity.type
_entity.pdbx_description
1 polymer ?
#
loop_
_entity_poly.entity_id
_entity_poly.type
_entity_poly.pdbx_seq_one_letter_code
_entity_poly.pdbx_strand_id
1 'polypeptide(L)'
;MDEQGLPTNTPEPQPRAETAAEAFARLDDRVAELDGRIALMVRAVEHMAAERLNIEIPDYNPTLEKANAHLAAIHKRMKAIEDAPALDMTPEDIGARIAAAAHKAREADRASVQQVRQSQADAVQALHQIIGNARTREQQREHLWWSIGGGALAGCLLWSVLPGMIARAMPEDWRWPERIARRTIGEPSLWDAGSRMMRADNPESWRAIVDAAEMRRQNREAIDACEKGAAKAKRSVKCIIKVEARQMVQP
;
A
#
# COMPACT_ATOMS: atom_id res chain seq x y z
N MET A 1 45.43 -92.43 -57.29
CA MET A 1 45.47 -91.71 -56.02
C MET A 1 44.72 -92.51 -54.98
N ASP A 2 45.31 -93.37 -54.18
CA ASP A 2 46.66 -93.94 -54.04
C ASP A 2 46.47 -95.14 -53.08
N GLU A 3 47.00 -96.30 -53.46
CA GLU A 3 48.17 -96.97 -52.83
C GLU A 3 47.85 -97.58 -51.46
N GLN A 4 47.74 -98.92 -51.35
CA GLN A 4 48.81 -99.94 -51.20
C GLN A 4 49.05 -100.34 -49.73
N GLY A 5 49.19 -101.65 -49.52
CA GLY A 5 49.68 -102.29 -48.28
C GLY A 5 49.03 -103.65 -48.02
N LEU A 6 49.25 -104.68 -48.86
CA LEU A 6 50.24 -105.78 -48.75
C LEU A 6 49.96 -106.84 -47.64
N PRO A 7 50.14 -108.15 -47.92
CA PRO A 7 49.42 -109.25 -47.29
C PRO A 7 50.27 -110.06 -46.30
N THR A 8 49.64 -110.85 -45.45
CA THR A 8 50.30 -111.95 -44.74
C THR A 8 49.47 -113.23 -44.80
N ASN A 9 50.03 -114.16 -45.57
CA ASN A 9 49.95 -115.61 -45.56
C ASN A 9 48.98 -116.33 -44.61
N THR A 10 48.20 -117.18 -45.27
CA THR A 10 47.37 -118.32 -44.89
C THR A 10 47.97 -119.24 -43.79
N PRO A 11 47.13 -120.02 -43.09
CA PRO A 11 46.88 -121.37 -43.60
C PRO A 11 45.39 -121.74 -43.62
N GLU A 12 44.98 -122.31 -44.75
CA GLU A 12 43.68 -122.94 -44.96
C GLU A 12 43.51 -124.12 -43.98
N PRO A 13 42.28 -124.32 -43.46
CA PRO A 13 41.74 -125.67 -43.40
C PRO A 13 40.41 -125.72 -44.14
N GLN A 14 40.43 -126.39 -45.30
CA GLN A 14 39.52 -127.45 -45.79
C GLN A 14 37.99 -127.35 -45.53
N PRO A 15 37.17 -127.72 -46.53
CA PRO A 15 35.84 -127.16 -46.75
C PRO A 15 34.77 -127.78 -45.85
N ARG A 16 33.96 -126.94 -45.18
CA ARG A 16 32.71 -127.37 -44.55
C ARG A 16 31.53 -126.88 -45.40
N ALA A 17 30.85 -127.83 -46.04
CA ALA A 17 29.65 -127.57 -46.80
C ALA A 17 28.56 -126.97 -45.89
N GLU A 18 28.17 -125.71 -46.13
CA GLU A 18 26.91 -125.18 -45.60
C GLU A 18 25.79 -126.02 -46.23
N THR A 19 24.99 -126.64 -45.37
CA THR A 19 23.85 -127.46 -45.79
C THR A 19 22.61 -126.59 -45.85
N ALA A 20 21.65 -126.94 -46.71
CA ALA A 20 20.38 -126.21 -46.87
C ALA A 20 19.65 -125.95 -45.53
N ALA A 21 19.88 -126.78 -44.51
CA ALA A 21 19.30 -126.63 -43.17
C ALA A 21 19.70 -125.32 -42.45
N GLU A 22 20.94 -124.85 -42.61
CA GLU A 22 21.42 -123.63 -41.95
C GLU A 22 20.84 -122.36 -42.60
N ALA A 23 20.49 -122.42 -43.89
CA ALA A 23 19.80 -121.35 -44.60
C ALA A 23 18.33 -121.22 -44.17
N PHE A 24 17.64 -122.34 -43.92
CA PHE A 24 16.26 -122.33 -43.43
C PHE A 24 16.14 -121.79 -42.00
N ALA A 25 17.07 -122.14 -41.10
CA ALA A 25 17.07 -121.62 -39.73
C ALA A 25 17.20 -120.10 -39.67
N ARG A 26 18.01 -119.50 -40.57
CA ARG A 26 18.17 -118.04 -40.66
C ARG A 26 16.96 -117.32 -41.26
N LEU A 27 16.18 -118.02 -42.08
CA LEU A 27 14.92 -117.48 -42.63
C LEU A 27 13.84 -117.43 -41.55
N ASP A 28 13.75 -118.48 -40.74
CA ASP A 28 12.80 -118.60 -39.63
C ASP A 28 12.98 -117.48 -38.59
N ASP A 29 14.23 -117.19 -38.22
CA ASP A 29 14.58 -116.12 -37.26
C ASP A 29 14.18 -114.72 -37.78
N ARG A 30 14.29 -114.47 -39.10
CA ARG A 30 13.83 -113.20 -39.70
C ARG A 30 12.32 -113.09 -39.80
N VAL A 31 11.63 -114.20 -40.06
CA VAL A 31 10.16 -114.22 -40.09
C VAL A 31 9.62 -113.93 -38.69
N ALA A 32 10.23 -114.51 -37.65
CA ALA A 32 9.89 -114.22 -36.26
C ALA A 32 10.11 -112.74 -35.88
N GLU A 33 11.20 -112.12 -36.34
CA GLU A 33 11.43 -110.67 -36.13
C GLU A 33 10.37 -109.81 -36.85
N LEU A 34 9.99 -110.20 -38.07
CA LEU A 34 8.98 -109.49 -38.87
C LEU A 34 7.58 -109.58 -38.25
N ASP A 35 7.20 -110.76 -37.76
CA ASP A 35 5.93 -110.97 -37.05
C ASP A 35 5.87 -110.15 -35.75
N GLY A 36 6.98 -110.07 -35.01
CA GLY A 36 7.10 -109.21 -33.84
C GLY A 36 6.90 -107.72 -34.17
N ARG A 37 7.43 -107.25 -35.30
CA ARG A 37 7.24 -105.87 -35.78
C ARG A 37 5.81 -105.59 -36.23
N ILE A 38 5.17 -106.53 -36.93
CA ILE A 38 3.78 -106.40 -37.37
C ILE A 38 2.84 -106.35 -36.16
N ALA A 39 3.07 -107.18 -35.14
CA ALA A 39 2.28 -107.16 -33.90
C ALA A 39 2.34 -105.81 -33.17
N LEU A 40 3.50 -105.15 -33.16
CA LEU A 40 3.65 -103.81 -32.58
C LEU A 40 2.91 -102.74 -33.39
N MET A 41 2.95 -102.79 -34.73
CA MET A 41 2.17 -101.85 -35.57
C MET A 41 0.66 -102.06 -35.42
N VAL A 42 0.19 -103.31 -35.38
CA VAL A 42 -1.23 -103.62 -35.18
C VAL A 42 -1.70 -103.06 -33.85
N ARG A 43 -0.94 -103.27 -32.77
CA ARG A 43 -1.28 -102.73 -31.44
C ARG A 43 -1.28 -101.20 -31.40
N ALA A 44 -0.37 -100.54 -32.12
CA ALA A 44 -0.33 -99.07 -32.20
C ALA A 44 -1.54 -98.51 -32.99
N VAL A 45 -1.94 -99.18 -34.08
CA VAL A 45 -3.12 -98.80 -34.86
C VAL A 45 -4.41 -99.03 -34.08
N GLU A 46 -4.52 -100.14 -33.35
CA GLU A 46 -5.65 -100.40 -32.45
C GLU A 46 -5.76 -99.34 -31.35
N HIS A 47 -4.64 -98.93 -30.75
CA HIS A 47 -4.63 -97.86 -29.75
C HIS A 47 -5.09 -96.51 -30.34
N MET A 48 -4.65 -96.17 -31.55
CA MET A 48 -5.02 -94.90 -32.20
C MET A 48 -6.47 -94.90 -32.71
N ALA A 49 -6.99 -96.06 -33.10
CA ALA A 49 -8.40 -96.24 -33.48
C ALA A 49 -9.33 -96.18 -32.25
N ALA A 50 -8.93 -96.76 -31.11
CA ALA A 50 -9.69 -96.69 -29.86
C ALA A 50 -9.81 -95.26 -29.32
N GLU A 51 -8.78 -94.43 -29.50
CA GLU A 51 -8.77 -93.05 -28.99
C GLU A 51 -9.62 -92.10 -29.85
N ARG A 52 -9.74 -92.38 -31.16
CA ARG A 52 -10.62 -91.61 -32.08
C ARG A 52 -12.11 -91.85 -31.85
N LEU A 53 -12.50 -93.00 -31.29
CA LEU A 53 -13.88 -93.32 -30.95
C LEU A 53 -14.35 -92.62 -29.65
N ASN A 54 -13.42 -92.06 -28.86
CA ASN A 54 -13.71 -91.37 -27.59
C ASN A 54 -13.66 -89.84 -27.69
N ILE A 55 -13.65 -89.27 -28.91
CA ILE A 55 -13.74 -87.82 -29.10
C ILE A 55 -15.22 -87.43 -29.12
N GLU A 56 -15.79 -87.18 -27.95
CA GLU A 56 -17.10 -86.56 -27.80
C GLU A 56 -17.00 -85.10 -28.21
N ILE A 57 -17.55 -84.74 -29.37
CA ILE A 57 -17.57 -83.37 -29.90
C ILE A 57 -18.52 -82.55 -28.99
N PRO A 58 -18.03 -81.55 -28.23
CA PRO A 58 -18.90 -80.77 -27.36
C PRO A 58 -19.90 -79.95 -28.19
N ASP A 59 -21.17 -79.92 -27.77
CA ASP A 59 -22.18 -79.08 -28.42
C ASP A 59 -21.97 -77.60 -28.06
N TYR A 60 -21.40 -76.84 -29.01
CA TYR A 60 -21.14 -75.41 -28.86
C TYR A 60 -22.32 -74.52 -29.23
N ASN A 61 -23.42 -75.08 -29.73
CA ASN A 61 -24.61 -74.33 -30.13
C ASN A 61 -25.14 -73.37 -29.04
N PRO A 62 -25.28 -73.76 -27.75
CA PRO A 62 -25.71 -72.84 -26.70
C PRO A 62 -24.71 -71.72 -26.41
N THR A 63 -23.42 -71.93 -26.68
CA THR A 63 -22.38 -70.89 -26.52
C THR A 63 -22.42 -69.91 -27.69
N LEU A 64 -22.65 -70.40 -28.91
CA LEU A 64 -22.81 -69.58 -30.11
C LEU A 64 -24.07 -68.71 -30.04
N GLU A 65 -25.18 -69.23 -29.52
CA GLU A 65 -26.40 -68.44 -29.30
C GLU A 65 -26.15 -67.28 -28.32
N LYS A 66 -25.45 -67.53 -27.20
CA LYS A 66 -25.08 -66.48 -26.24
C LYS A 66 -24.15 -65.44 -26.86
N ALA A 67 -23.16 -65.87 -27.64
CA ALA A 67 -22.25 -64.96 -28.34
C ALA A 67 -23.01 -64.05 -29.34
N ASN A 68 -23.95 -64.62 -30.10
CA ASN A 68 -24.82 -63.86 -31.00
C ASN A 68 -25.71 -62.87 -30.24
N ALA A 69 -26.27 -63.26 -29.10
CA ALA A 69 -27.05 -62.35 -28.26
C ALA A 69 -26.22 -61.17 -27.72
N HIS A 70 -24.96 -61.41 -27.34
CA HIS A 70 -24.04 -60.34 -26.93
C HIS A 70 -23.70 -59.41 -28.09
N LEU A 71 -23.41 -59.95 -29.28
CA LEU A 71 -23.14 -59.14 -30.47
C LEU A 71 -24.35 -58.27 -30.85
N ALA A 72 -25.57 -58.82 -30.79
CA ALA A 72 -26.79 -58.06 -31.03
C ALA A 72 -26.99 -56.93 -30.00
N ALA A 73 -26.69 -57.18 -28.72
CA ALA A 73 -26.77 -56.17 -27.68
C ALA A 73 -25.74 -55.04 -27.86
N ILE A 74 -24.51 -55.38 -28.27
CA ILE A 74 -23.46 -54.41 -28.60
C ILE A 74 -23.89 -53.57 -29.80
N HIS A 75 -24.38 -54.22 -30.87
CA HIS A 75 -24.85 -53.52 -32.06
C HIS A 75 -25.98 -52.53 -31.74
N LYS A 76 -26.95 -52.93 -30.92
CA LYS A 76 -28.03 -52.04 -30.47
C LYS A 76 -27.52 -50.83 -29.70
N ARG A 77 -26.53 -51.01 -28.81
CA ARG A 77 -25.92 -49.90 -28.06
C ARG A 77 -25.09 -48.98 -28.96
N MET A 78 -24.36 -49.55 -29.92
CA MET A 78 -23.57 -48.78 -30.87
C MET A 78 -24.46 -47.92 -31.77
N LYS A 79 -25.57 -48.49 -32.25
CA LYS A 79 -26.60 -47.73 -32.99
C LYS A 79 -27.21 -46.60 -32.16
N ALA A 80 -27.49 -46.84 -30.88
CA ALA A 80 -28.00 -45.79 -29.97
C ALA A 80 -26.98 -44.68 -29.68
N ILE A 81 -25.67 -44.99 -29.77
CA ILE A 81 -24.59 -43.99 -29.66
C ILE A 81 -24.44 -43.22 -30.97
N GLU A 82 -24.51 -43.89 -32.12
CA GLU A 82 -24.46 -43.28 -33.45
C GLU A 82 -25.64 -42.34 -33.70
N ASP A 83 -26.85 -42.74 -33.26
CA ASP A 83 -28.06 -41.92 -33.33
C ASP A 83 -28.09 -40.80 -32.24
N ALA A 84 -27.07 -40.71 -31.37
CA ALA A 84 -27.04 -39.71 -30.31
C ALA A 84 -26.59 -38.34 -30.85
N PRO A 85 -27.40 -37.27 -30.71
CA PRO A 85 -27.12 -35.94 -31.26
C PRO A 85 -25.90 -35.24 -30.65
N ALA A 86 -25.28 -35.84 -29.63
CA ALA A 86 -24.01 -35.36 -29.06
C ALA A 86 -22.82 -35.59 -30.01
N LEU A 87 -22.91 -36.51 -30.98
CA LEU A 87 -21.85 -36.74 -31.98
C LEU A 87 -21.88 -35.75 -33.16
N ASP A 88 -23.02 -35.11 -33.41
CA ASP A 88 -23.15 -34.05 -34.43
C ASP A 88 -22.54 -32.72 -33.99
N MET A 89 -22.33 -32.54 -32.68
CA MET A 89 -21.60 -31.38 -32.15
C MET A 89 -20.13 -31.70 -32.07
N THR A 90 -19.38 -31.27 -33.08
CA THR A 90 -17.92 -31.41 -33.07
C THR A 90 -17.31 -30.52 -31.97
N PRO A 91 -16.19 -30.94 -31.35
CA PRO A 91 -15.46 -30.12 -30.40
C PRO A 91 -15.10 -28.73 -30.97
N GLU A 92 -14.88 -28.64 -32.28
CA GLU A 92 -14.63 -27.41 -33.01
C GLU A 92 -15.85 -26.48 -33.03
N ASP A 93 -17.08 -27.00 -33.19
CA ASP A 93 -18.31 -26.19 -33.12
C ASP A 93 -18.56 -25.66 -31.70
N ILE A 94 -18.29 -26.47 -30.67
CA ILE A 94 -18.36 -26.05 -29.27
C ILE A 94 -17.32 -24.96 -28.99
N GLY A 95 -16.09 -25.14 -29.44
CA GLY A 95 -15.02 -24.14 -29.32
C GLY A 95 -15.34 -22.82 -30.04
N ALA A 96 -15.88 -22.90 -31.26
CA ALA A 96 -16.30 -21.74 -32.03
C ALA A 96 -17.43 -20.96 -31.34
N ARG A 97 -18.41 -21.66 -30.77
CA ARG A 97 -19.51 -21.05 -30.00
C ARG A 97 -18.99 -20.37 -28.72
N ILE A 98 -18.06 -21.00 -28.01
CA ILE A 98 -17.43 -20.41 -26.82
C ILE A 98 -16.62 -19.16 -27.21
N ALA A 99 -15.84 -19.22 -28.28
CA ALA A 99 -15.06 -18.08 -28.76
C ALA A 99 -15.97 -16.92 -29.21
N ALA A 100 -17.05 -17.20 -29.92
CA ALA A 100 -18.05 -16.22 -30.34
C ALA A 100 -18.78 -15.59 -29.15
N ALA A 101 -19.19 -16.39 -28.15
CA ALA A 101 -19.80 -15.91 -26.92
C ALA A 101 -18.83 -15.05 -26.10
N ALA A 102 -17.56 -15.47 -25.99
CA ALA A 102 -16.52 -14.70 -25.32
C ALA A 102 -16.21 -13.37 -26.03
N HIS A 103 -16.19 -13.36 -27.36
CA HIS A 103 -16.04 -12.12 -28.13
C HIS A 103 -17.22 -11.17 -27.92
N LYS A 104 -18.45 -11.68 -27.98
CA LYS A 104 -19.66 -10.88 -27.75
C LYS A 104 -19.72 -10.32 -26.33
N ALA A 105 -19.32 -11.11 -25.33
CA ALA A 105 -19.20 -10.65 -23.95
C ALA A 105 -18.13 -9.54 -23.81
N ARG A 106 -16.96 -9.72 -24.45
CA ARG A 106 -15.90 -8.70 -24.45
C ARG A 106 -16.29 -7.42 -25.17
N GLU A 107 -17.10 -7.50 -26.23
CA GLU A 107 -17.59 -6.31 -26.93
C GLU A 107 -18.58 -5.51 -26.08
N ALA A 108 -19.49 -6.19 -25.38
CA ALA A 108 -20.38 -5.55 -24.41
C ALA A 108 -19.59 -4.89 -23.26
N ASP A 109 -18.53 -5.56 -22.79
CA ASP A 109 -17.66 -5.03 -21.73
C ASP A 109 -16.73 -3.91 -22.19
N ARG A 110 -16.40 -3.79 -23.48
CA ARG A 110 -15.51 -2.71 -23.95
C ARG A 110 -16.10 -1.33 -23.71
N ALA A 111 -17.40 -1.16 -23.93
CA ALA A 111 -18.08 0.11 -23.71
C ALA A 111 -18.13 0.48 -22.22
N SER A 112 -18.45 -0.48 -21.35
CA SER A 112 -18.47 -0.27 -19.90
C SER A 112 -17.07 -0.01 -19.34
N VAL A 113 -16.04 -0.73 -19.80
CA VAL A 113 -14.64 -0.51 -19.39
C VAL A 113 -14.13 0.85 -19.85
N GLN A 114 -14.45 1.30 -21.07
CA GLN A 114 -14.08 2.64 -21.54
C GLN A 114 -14.75 3.73 -20.73
N GLN A 115 -16.05 3.57 -20.42
CA GLN A 115 -16.78 4.51 -19.58
C GLN A 115 -16.20 4.58 -18.17
N VAL A 116 -15.85 3.44 -17.57
CA VAL A 116 -15.19 3.39 -16.25
C VAL A 116 -13.82 4.04 -16.29
N ARG A 117 -13.03 3.84 -17.36
CA ARG A 117 -11.72 4.50 -17.50
C ARG A 117 -11.85 6.01 -17.64
N GLN A 118 -12.84 6.49 -18.40
CA GLN A 118 -13.12 7.91 -18.55
C GLN A 118 -13.56 8.53 -17.22
N SER A 119 -14.51 7.90 -16.51
CA SER A 119 -14.95 8.40 -15.21
C SER A 119 -13.83 8.40 -14.16
N GLN A 120 -12.91 7.43 -14.21
CA GLN A 120 -11.71 7.43 -13.36
C GLN A 120 -10.75 8.57 -13.73
N ALA A 121 -10.51 8.80 -15.02
CA ALA A 121 -9.66 9.90 -15.48
C ALA A 121 -10.24 11.27 -15.08
N ASP A 122 -11.55 11.46 -15.27
CA ASP A 122 -12.27 12.67 -14.87
C ASP A 122 -12.22 12.87 -13.35
N ALA A 123 -12.43 11.81 -12.57
CA ALA A 123 -12.34 11.87 -11.11
C ALA A 123 -10.93 12.22 -10.62
N VAL A 124 -9.88 11.65 -11.22
CA VAL A 124 -8.49 11.98 -10.91
C VAL A 124 -8.17 13.43 -11.28
N GLN A 125 -8.63 13.89 -12.43
CA GLN A 125 -8.43 15.28 -12.86
C GLN A 125 -9.17 16.27 -11.95
N ALA A 126 -10.40 15.96 -11.54
CA ALA A 126 -11.15 16.75 -10.56
C ALA A 126 -10.43 16.76 -9.20
N LEU A 127 -9.89 15.62 -8.75
CA LEU A 127 -9.10 15.56 -7.52
C LEU A 127 -7.85 16.44 -7.61
N HIS A 128 -7.11 16.39 -8.73
CA HIS A 128 -5.94 17.25 -8.94
C HIS A 128 -6.30 18.74 -8.98
N GLN A 129 -7.43 19.11 -9.59
CA GLN A 129 -7.91 20.50 -9.55
C GLN A 129 -8.27 20.94 -8.13
N ILE A 130 -8.97 20.10 -7.36
CA ILE A 130 -9.34 20.40 -5.97
C ILE A 130 -8.09 20.50 -5.10
N ILE A 131 -7.14 19.57 -5.22
CA ILE A 131 -5.88 19.57 -4.46
C ILE A 131 -5.00 20.76 -4.85
N GLY A 132 -4.92 21.09 -6.13
CA GLY A 132 -4.21 22.27 -6.63
C GLY A 132 -4.79 23.56 -6.07
N ASN A 133 -6.13 23.70 -6.09
CA ASN A 133 -6.84 24.84 -5.52
C ASN A 133 -6.80 24.89 -3.98
N ALA A 134 -6.74 23.73 -3.31
CA ALA A 134 -6.64 23.65 -1.86
C ALA A 134 -5.24 24.05 -1.37
N ARG A 135 -4.18 23.56 -2.03
CA ARG A 135 -2.80 23.96 -1.72
C ARG A 135 -2.57 25.44 -1.91
N THR A 136 -3.08 26.02 -3.01
CA THR A 136 -2.94 27.47 -3.25
C THR A 136 -3.71 28.30 -2.23
N ARG A 137 -4.88 27.84 -1.78
CA ARG A 137 -5.68 28.52 -0.73
C ARG A 137 -5.03 28.47 0.64
N GLU A 138 -4.45 27.34 1.03
CA GLU A 138 -3.80 27.22 2.35
C GLU A 138 -2.57 28.14 2.44
N GLN A 139 -1.76 28.17 1.39
CA GLN A 139 -0.59 29.04 1.31
C GLN A 139 -0.96 30.53 1.19
N GLN A 140 -2.03 30.87 0.45
CA GLN A 140 -2.57 32.23 0.43
C GLN A 140 -3.11 32.66 1.80
N ARG A 141 -3.77 31.75 2.52
CA ARG A 141 -4.36 32.03 3.83
C ARG A 141 -3.29 32.31 4.88
N GLU A 142 -2.16 31.61 4.83
CA GLU A 142 -1.01 31.91 5.69
C GLU A 142 -0.47 33.33 5.43
N HIS A 143 -0.24 33.71 4.16
CA HIS A 143 0.17 35.07 3.83
C HIS A 143 -0.86 36.13 4.23
N LEU A 144 -2.16 35.84 4.11
CA LEU A 144 -3.23 36.72 4.55
C LEU A 144 -3.18 36.91 6.07
N TRP A 145 -3.04 35.84 6.84
CA TRP A 145 -2.91 35.92 8.30
C TRP A 145 -1.65 36.67 8.73
N TRP A 146 -0.52 36.44 8.07
CA TRP A 146 0.70 37.23 8.32
C TRP A 146 0.52 38.69 7.97
N SER A 147 -0.18 39.01 6.87
CA SER A 147 -0.45 40.39 6.48
C SER A 147 -1.42 41.10 7.44
N ILE A 148 -2.44 40.39 7.91
CA ILE A 148 -3.40 40.90 8.91
C ILE A 148 -2.70 41.08 10.25
N GLY A 149 -1.96 40.06 10.70
CA GLY A 149 -1.22 40.11 11.95
C GLY A 149 -0.15 41.20 11.93
N GLY A 150 0.63 41.26 10.85
CA GLY A 150 1.65 42.30 10.64
C GLY A 150 1.06 43.70 10.53
N GLY A 151 -0.03 43.87 9.78
CA GLY A 151 -0.73 45.15 9.64
C GLY A 151 -1.36 45.63 10.94
N ALA A 152 -2.00 44.73 11.70
CA ALA A 152 -2.55 45.03 13.01
C ALA A 152 -1.45 45.42 14.01
N LEU A 153 -0.35 44.67 14.04
CA LEU A 153 0.79 44.96 14.92
C LEU A 153 1.46 46.30 14.56
N ALA A 154 1.69 46.56 13.27
CA ALA A 154 2.22 47.83 12.79
C ALA A 154 1.28 48.99 13.11
N GLY A 155 -0.04 48.81 12.93
CA GLY A 155 -1.05 49.80 13.29
C GLY A 155 -1.07 50.11 14.79
N CYS A 156 -1.00 49.09 15.65
CA CYS A 156 -0.90 49.26 17.10
C CYS A 156 0.37 50.01 17.53
N LEU A 157 1.52 49.65 16.96
CA LEU A 157 2.80 50.34 17.20
C LEU A 157 2.72 51.81 16.77
N LEU A 158 2.20 52.05 15.56
CA LEU A 158 2.05 53.39 15.01
C LEU A 158 1.12 54.24 15.90
N TRP A 159 -0.01 53.70 16.33
CA TRP A 159 -0.98 54.40 17.19
C TRP A 159 -0.47 54.64 18.62
N SER A 160 0.52 53.87 19.08
CA SER A 160 1.16 54.09 20.38
C SER A 160 2.17 55.25 20.36
N VAL A 161 2.87 55.44 19.24
CA VAL A 161 3.94 56.44 19.11
C VAL A 161 3.41 57.78 18.60
N LEU A 162 2.47 57.77 17.65
CA LEU A 162 1.93 58.98 17.02
C LEU A 162 1.40 60.03 18.01
N PRO A 163 0.60 59.69 19.03
CA PRO A 163 0.02 60.70 19.93
C PRO A 163 1.08 61.52 20.68
N GLY A 164 2.17 60.87 21.10
CA GLY A 164 3.26 61.54 21.82
C GLY A 164 4.12 62.43 20.92
N MET A 165 4.27 62.08 19.65
CA MET A 165 4.99 62.91 18.68
C MET A 165 4.15 64.11 18.24
N ILE A 166 2.87 63.89 17.94
CA ILE A 166 1.93 64.95 17.54
C ILE A 166 1.76 65.96 18.69
N ALA A 167 1.63 65.49 19.94
CA ALA A 167 1.49 66.38 21.09
C ALA A 167 2.69 67.33 21.31
N ARG A 168 3.90 66.95 20.85
CA ARG A 168 5.13 67.75 20.98
C ARG A 168 5.41 68.64 19.78
N ALA A 169 4.86 68.32 18.60
CA ALA A 169 5.08 69.07 17.37
C ALA A 169 4.04 70.19 17.15
N MET A 170 3.03 70.28 18.02
CA MET A 170 1.96 71.28 17.92
C MET A 170 2.37 72.63 18.54
N PRO A 171 1.73 73.75 18.13
CA PRO A 171 2.05 75.08 18.63
C PRO A 171 1.91 75.20 20.16
N GLU A 172 2.83 75.95 20.77
CA GLU A 172 2.87 76.19 22.23
C GLU A 172 1.57 76.81 22.78
N ASP A 173 0.86 77.60 21.98
CA ASP A 173 -0.41 78.26 22.36
C ASP A 173 -1.49 77.26 22.79
N TRP A 174 -1.39 76.01 22.31
CA TRP A 174 -2.37 74.98 22.60
C TRP A 174 -2.10 74.25 23.94
N ARG A 175 -0.89 74.26 24.50
CA ARG A 175 -0.58 73.61 25.80
C ARG A 175 -1.12 72.16 25.92
N TRP A 176 -0.96 71.38 24.85
CA TRP A 176 -1.43 69.99 24.81
C TRP A 176 -0.68 69.08 25.79
N PRO A 177 0.66 69.14 25.91
CA PRO A 177 1.40 68.35 26.89
C PRO A 177 0.90 68.56 28.32
N GLU A 178 0.64 69.79 28.73
CA GLU A 178 0.19 70.14 30.08
C GLU A 178 -1.26 69.67 30.32
N ARG A 179 -2.13 69.81 29.31
CA ARG A 179 -3.51 69.30 29.38
C ARG A 179 -3.55 67.77 29.46
N ILE A 180 -2.68 67.08 28.74
CA ILE A 180 -2.53 65.63 28.79
C ILE A 180 -1.98 65.23 30.17
N ALA A 181 -0.89 65.84 30.63
CA ALA A 181 -0.29 65.56 31.92
C ALA A 181 -1.31 65.72 33.06
N ARG A 182 -2.08 66.81 33.09
CA ARG A 182 -3.15 66.99 34.08
C ARG A 182 -4.21 65.89 34.03
N ARG A 183 -4.66 65.49 32.83
CA ARG A 183 -5.64 64.40 32.68
C ARG A 183 -5.07 63.05 33.10
N THR A 184 -3.81 62.77 32.77
CA THR A 184 -3.11 61.53 33.15
C THR A 184 -2.88 61.45 34.66
N ILE A 185 -2.50 62.56 35.30
CA ILE A 185 -2.35 62.64 36.76
C ILE A 185 -3.74 62.59 37.44
N GLY A 186 -4.78 63.12 36.79
CA GLY A 186 -6.16 63.06 37.28
C GLY A 186 -6.54 64.23 38.20
N GLU A 187 -5.82 65.34 38.13
CA GLU A 187 -6.06 66.51 38.98
C GLU A 187 -7.02 67.53 38.33
N PRO A 188 -7.78 68.29 39.12
CA PRO A 188 -8.79 69.21 38.61
C PRO A 188 -8.17 70.40 37.87
N SER A 189 -7.01 70.88 38.30
CA SER A 189 -6.31 72.02 37.67
C SER A 189 -4.87 71.67 37.24
N LEU A 190 -4.31 72.49 36.34
CA LEU A 190 -2.90 72.35 35.93
C LEU A 190 -1.95 72.59 37.11
N TRP A 191 -2.35 73.49 38.03
CA TRP A 191 -1.59 73.79 39.22
C TRP A 191 -1.56 72.60 40.18
N ASP A 192 -2.70 71.95 40.41
CA ASP A 192 -2.78 70.76 41.28
C ASP A 192 -1.96 69.61 40.69
N ALA A 193 -2.05 69.38 39.38
CA ALA A 193 -1.22 68.41 38.66
C ALA A 193 0.27 68.70 38.83
N GLY A 194 0.70 69.94 38.63
CA GLY A 194 2.09 70.36 38.81
C GLY A 194 2.56 70.21 40.26
N SER A 195 1.73 70.60 41.23
CA SER A 195 2.03 70.46 42.66
C SER A 195 2.21 69.01 43.09
N ARG A 196 1.37 68.11 42.57
CA ARG A 196 1.46 66.67 42.82
C ARG A 196 2.69 66.07 42.16
N MET A 197 3.01 66.47 40.94
CA MET A 197 4.20 66.02 40.24
C MET A 197 5.49 66.46 40.95
N MET A 198 5.60 67.74 41.31
CA MET A 198 6.76 68.27 42.07
C MET A 198 6.93 67.58 43.42
N ARG A 199 5.81 67.32 44.14
CA ARG A 199 5.84 66.59 45.42
C ARG A 199 6.24 65.13 45.26
N ALA A 200 5.82 64.48 44.17
CA ALA A 200 6.13 63.08 43.89
C ALA A 200 7.61 62.90 43.48
N ASP A 201 8.18 63.86 42.76
CA ASP A 201 9.59 63.84 42.36
C ASP A 201 10.53 64.09 43.55
N ASN A 202 10.31 65.19 44.29
CA ASN A 202 11.12 65.50 45.47
C ASN A 202 10.29 66.20 46.57
N PRO A 203 9.88 65.47 47.62
CA PRO A 203 9.03 66.02 48.66
C PRO A 203 9.74 67.03 49.57
N GLU A 204 11.08 66.99 49.66
CA GLU A 204 11.86 67.96 50.43
C GLU A 204 11.96 69.29 49.70
N SER A 205 12.29 69.26 48.40
CA SER A 205 12.32 70.45 47.55
C SER A 205 10.94 71.09 47.47
N TRP A 206 9.87 70.30 47.36
CA TRP A 206 8.50 70.80 47.42
C TRP A 206 8.20 71.50 48.75
N ARG A 207 8.59 70.92 49.89
CA ARG A 207 8.45 71.56 51.21
C ARG A 207 9.19 72.88 51.28
N ALA A 208 10.42 72.96 50.77
CA ALA A 208 11.17 74.21 50.74
C ALA A 208 10.47 75.31 49.92
N ILE A 209 9.85 74.96 48.78
CA ILE A 209 9.06 75.90 47.96
C ILE A 209 7.83 76.39 48.73
N VAL A 210 7.08 75.47 49.36
CA VAL A 210 5.89 75.81 50.15
C VAL A 210 6.25 76.69 51.35
N ASP A 211 7.33 76.36 52.05
CA ASP A 211 7.85 77.12 53.18
C ASP A 211 8.29 78.54 52.77
N ALA A 212 8.95 78.67 51.62
CA ALA A 212 9.33 79.98 51.09
C ALA A 212 8.12 80.82 50.69
N ALA A 213 7.10 80.18 50.08
CA ALA A 213 5.84 80.84 49.73
C ALA A 213 5.05 81.27 50.98
N GLU A 214 5.06 80.44 52.04
CA GLU A 214 4.49 80.76 53.35
C GLU A 214 5.17 81.98 53.95
N MET A 215 6.51 81.94 54.06
CA MET A 215 7.31 83.04 54.59
C MET A 215 7.05 84.35 53.83
N ARG A 216 6.96 84.31 52.48
CA ARG A 216 6.63 85.49 51.68
C ARG A 216 5.22 85.99 51.99
N ARG A 217 4.25 85.10 52.17
CA ARG A 217 2.86 85.47 52.51
C ARG A 217 2.78 86.13 53.89
N GLN A 218 3.45 85.58 54.90
CA GLN A 218 3.52 86.15 56.25
C GLN A 218 4.21 87.52 56.27
N ASN A 219 5.12 87.80 55.34
CA ASN A 219 5.89 89.04 55.24
C ASN A 219 5.51 89.92 54.05
N ARG A 220 4.32 89.72 53.46
CA ARG A 220 3.96 90.28 52.15
C ARG A 220 4.17 91.79 52.08
N GLU A 221 3.65 92.54 53.05
CA GLU A 221 3.74 94.01 53.04
C GLU A 221 5.19 94.51 53.12
N ALA A 222 6.00 93.90 54.00
CA ALA A 222 7.40 94.27 54.16
C ALA A 222 8.21 93.95 52.90
N ILE A 223 8.02 92.77 52.32
CA ILE A 223 8.69 92.34 51.09
C ILE A 223 8.26 93.23 49.90
N ASP A 224 6.97 93.50 49.72
CA ASP A 224 6.47 94.35 48.65
C ASP A 224 7.03 95.78 48.75
N ALA A 225 7.17 96.31 49.98
CA ALA A 225 7.80 97.61 50.21
C ALA A 225 9.29 97.60 49.87
N CYS A 226 10.01 96.55 50.29
CA CYS A 226 11.42 96.35 49.95
C CYS A 226 11.64 96.21 48.43
N GLU A 227 10.81 95.43 47.73
CA GLU A 227 10.87 95.25 46.27
C GLU A 227 10.63 96.58 45.54
N LYS A 228 9.63 97.36 45.96
CA LYS A 228 9.41 98.73 45.43
C LYS A 228 10.59 99.65 45.69
N GLY A 229 11.19 99.57 46.88
CA GLY A 229 12.39 100.33 47.24
C GLY A 229 13.59 99.97 46.38
N ALA A 230 13.83 98.67 46.16
CA ALA A 230 14.88 98.15 45.28
C ALA A 230 14.68 98.61 43.84
N ALA A 231 13.45 98.52 43.32
CA ALA A 231 13.12 98.96 41.96
C ALA A 231 13.36 100.48 41.76
N LYS A 232 12.96 101.30 42.74
CA LYS A 232 13.20 102.76 42.71
C LYS A 232 14.69 103.11 42.79
N ALA A 233 15.42 102.42 43.66
CA ALA A 233 16.84 102.67 43.88
C ALA A 233 17.75 102.00 42.83
N LYS A 234 17.19 101.12 41.98
CA LYS A 234 17.89 100.28 40.99
C LYS A 234 19.09 99.53 41.58
N ARG A 235 19.00 99.15 42.86
CA ARG A 235 20.04 98.43 43.60
C ARG A 235 19.41 97.49 44.63
N SER A 236 20.17 96.50 45.08
CA SER A 236 19.75 95.64 46.18
C SER A 236 19.56 96.46 47.46
N VAL A 237 18.52 96.11 48.23
CA VAL A 237 18.21 96.73 49.52
C VAL A 237 18.12 95.65 50.59
N LYS A 238 18.49 96.01 51.82
CA LYS A 238 18.31 95.12 52.97
C LYS A 238 16.83 95.11 53.37
N CYS A 239 16.22 93.94 53.40
CA CYS A 239 14.86 93.75 53.89
C CYS A 239 14.88 93.03 55.23
N ILE A 240 14.11 93.51 56.21
CA ILE A 240 13.93 92.83 57.49
C ILE A 240 12.63 92.05 57.39
N ILE A 241 12.73 90.72 57.48
CA ILE A 241 11.59 89.82 57.50
C ILE A 241 11.43 89.22 58.89
N LYS A 242 10.19 88.91 59.25
CA LYS A 242 9.82 88.15 60.44
C LYS A 242 9.84 86.67 60.09
N VAL A 243 10.56 85.88 60.88
CA VAL A 243 10.56 84.43 60.76
C VAL A 243 9.95 83.87 62.04
N GLU A 244 8.80 83.22 61.91
CA GLU A 244 8.13 82.60 63.04
C GLU A 244 8.84 81.31 63.45
N ALA A 245 8.90 81.04 64.76
CA ALA A 245 9.47 79.80 65.28
C ALA A 245 8.56 78.63 64.88
N ARG A 246 9.06 77.74 64.03
CA ARG A 246 8.32 76.54 63.63
C ARG A 246 8.30 75.56 64.81
N GLN A 247 7.12 75.17 65.29
CA GLN A 247 7.00 74.07 66.25
C GLN A 247 7.50 72.79 65.57
N MET A 248 8.63 72.26 66.03
CA MET A 248 9.08 70.93 65.61
C MET A 248 8.09 69.92 66.20
N VAL A 249 7.11 69.50 65.41
CA VAL A 249 6.34 68.30 65.73
C VAL A 249 7.31 67.13 65.50
N GLN A 250 7.87 66.64 66.60
CA GLN A 250 8.71 65.45 66.62
C GLN A 250 7.82 64.23 66.27
N PRO A 251 8.32 63.25 65.49
CA PRO A 251 7.50 62.14 65.00
C PRO A 251 6.90 61.28 66.12
#